data_AF-A0A6C0I8Y4-F1
#
_entry.id   AF-A0A6C0I8Y4-F1
#
_cell.length_a   1.000
_cell.length_b   1.000
_cell.length_c   1.000
_cell.angle_alpha   90.00
_cell.angle_beta   90.00
_cell.angle_gamma   90.00
#
_symmetry.space_group_name_H-M   'P 1'
#
loop_
_entity.id
_entity.type
_entity.pdbx_description
1 polymer ?
#
loop_
_entity_poly.entity_id
_entity_poly.type
_entity_poly.pdbx_seq_one_letter_code
_entity_poly.pdbx_strand_id
1 'polypeptide(L)'
;MSRHILYNLFPFFKGLLKSESNNPNILTLLGTSVVLTYGHGSYALATNKTEEICVTKKYKYVANGFTNFMIVDDKGRHFNVNNSFWYWKWDSIEDWTNIQSDNDNTKDKILVSYYGYRIPFLGLFPNVVDFPTNITLYNSRNDDILKHVHI
;
A
#
# COMPACT_ATOMS: atom_id res chain seq x y z
N MET A 1 -22.34 9.69 -6.61
CA MET A 1 -22.79 8.35 -6.15
C MET A 1 -22.45 8.17 -4.66
N SER A 2 -23.22 8.73 -3.72
CA SER A 2 -22.78 8.69 -2.29
C SER A 2 -23.87 8.69 -1.21
N ARG A 3 -25.17 8.78 -1.52
CA ARG A 3 -26.21 8.72 -0.46
C ARG A 3 -26.63 7.28 -0.13
N HIS A 4 -26.81 6.41 -1.14
CA HIS A 4 -27.31 5.05 -0.90
C HIS A 4 -26.37 4.13 -0.11
N ILE A 5 -25.04 4.27 -0.26
CA ILE A 5 -24.08 3.39 0.43
C ILE A 5 -24.04 3.70 1.93
N LEU A 6 -24.13 4.99 2.31
CA LEU A 6 -24.17 5.42 3.71
C LEU A 6 -25.44 4.93 4.43
N TYR A 7 -26.59 4.92 3.74
CA TYR A 7 -27.86 4.44 4.33
C TYR A 7 -27.86 2.95 4.64
N ASN A 8 -27.16 2.12 3.85
CA ASN A 8 -27.11 0.67 4.08
C ASN A 8 -26.07 0.26 5.15
N LEU A 9 -25.06 1.10 5.40
CA LEU A 9 -24.11 0.90 6.50
C LEU A 9 -24.66 1.37 7.86
N PHE A 10 -25.56 2.35 7.85
CA PHE A 10 -26.14 2.95 9.05
C PHE A 10 -26.81 1.95 10.03
N PRO A 11 -27.63 0.96 9.59
CA PRO A 11 -28.22 -0.02 10.51
C PRO A 11 -27.19 -0.96 11.14
N PHE A 12 -26.10 -1.29 10.42
CA PHE A 12 -24.99 -2.10 10.96
C PHE A 12 -24.28 -1.36 12.10
N PHE A 13 -23.94 -0.08 11.90
CA PHE A 13 -23.35 0.76 12.94
C PHE A 13 -24.32 1.02 14.11
N LYS A 14 -25.62 1.18 13.85
CA LYS A 14 -26.63 1.36 14.90
C LYS A 14 -26.79 0.12 15.80
N GLY A 15 -26.62 -1.09 15.24
CA GLY A 15 -26.57 -2.33 16.02
C GLY A 15 -25.32 -2.45 16.90
N LEU A 16 -24.17 -1.99 16.40
CA LEU A 16 -22.90 -1.91 17.15
C LEU A 16 -22.95 -0.86 18.28
N LEU A 17 -23.64 0.25 18.08
CA LEU A 17 -23.79 1.33 19.05
C LEU A 17 -24.88 1.08 20.11
N LYS A 18 -25.80 0.13 19.87
CA LYS A 18 -26.85 -0.25 20.81
C LYS A 18 -26.40 -1.40 21.74
N SER A 19 -25.17 -1.31 22.26
CA SER A 19 -24.74 -2.13 23.40
C SER A 19 -25.00 -1.35 24.67
N GLU A 20 -26.18 -1.53 25.28
CA GLU A 20 -26.58 -0.92 26.57
C GLU A 20 -25.81 -1.47 27.79
N SER A 21 -24.88 -2.40 27.57
CA SER A 21 -23.94 -2.86 28.60
C SER A 21 -22.62 -2.08 28.46
N ASN A 22 -22.20 -1.40 29.53
CA ASN A 22 -20.90 -0.70 29.65
C ASN A 22 -19.68 -1.62 29.44
N ASN A 23 -19.89 -2.94 29.32
CA ASN A 23 -18.88 -3.90 28.89
C ASN A 23 -19.37 -4.62 27.63
N PRO A 24 -18.68 -4.52 26.48
CA PRO A 24 -19.00 -5.36 25.33
C PRO A 24 -18.83 -6.82 25.76
N ASN A 25 -19.86 -7.64 25.54
CA ASN A 25 -19.74 -9.09 25.73
C ASN A 25 -18.59 -9.59 24.85
N ILE A 26 -17.69 -10.41 25.41
CA ILE A 26 -16.53 -10.97 24.69
C ILE A 26 -16.94 -11.61 23.36
N LEU A 27 -18.14 -12.19 23.28
CA LEU A 27 -18.68 -12.76 22.06
C LEU A 27 -18.92 -11.70 20.97
N THR A 28 -19.40 -10.51 21.34
CA THR A 28 -19.59 -9.38 20.42
C THR A 28 -18.25 -8.83 19.95
N LEU A 29 -17.26 -8.74 20.84
CA LEU A 29 -15.91 -8.30 20.49
C LEU A 29 -15.22 -9.27 19.52
N LEU A 30 -15.33 -10.58 19.78
CA LEU A 30 -14.80 -11.64 18.91
C LEU A 30 -15.55 -11.72 17.58
N GLY A 31 -16.88 -11.62 17.60
CA GLY A 31 -17.68 -11.62 16.38
C GLY A 31 -17.36 -10.44 15.46
N THR A 32 -17.21 -9.23 16.03
CA THR A 32 -16.86 -8.03 15.25
C THR A 32 -15.44 -8.09 14.70
N SER A 33 -14.47 -8.58 15.47
CA SER A 33 -13.09 -8.71 15.00
C SER A 33 -12.96 -9.71 13.83
N VAL A 34 -13.71 -10.82 13.87
CA VAL A 34 -13.79 -11.78 12.77
C VAL A 34 -14.35 -11.10 11.52
N VAL A 35 -15.52 -10.45 11.61
CA VAL A 35 -16.14 -9.80 10.44
C VAL A 35 -15.23 -8.74 9.83
N LEU A 36 -14.56 -7.92 10.65
CA LEU A 36 -13.63 -6.90 10.17
C LEU A 36 -12.39 -7.50 9.51
N THR A 37 -11.82 -8.55 10.11
CA THR A 37 -10.67 -9.27 9.56
C THR A 37 -11.03 -9.89 8.21
N TYR A 38 -12.09 -10.69 8.13
CA TYR A 38 -12.54 -11.31 6.87
C TYR A 38 -12.91 -10.26 5.83
N GLY A 39 -13.64 -9.21 6.21
CA GLY A 39 -14.01 -8.12 5.31
C GLY A 39 -12.78 -7.41 4.73
N HIS A 40 -11.77 -7.14 5.55
CA HIS A 40 -10.53 -6.53 5.08
C HIS A 40 -9.73 -7.46 4.17
N GLY A 41 -9.69 -8.77 4.48
CA GLY A 41 -9.07 -9.77 3.63
C GLY A 41 -9.75 -9.89 2.26
N SER A 42 -11.08 -10.00 2.24
CA SER A 42 -11.86 -10.01 1.00
C SER A 42 -11.66 -8.74 0.18
N TYR A 43 -11.62 -7.57 0.83
CA TYR A 43 -11.29 -6.30 0.17
C TYR A 43 -9.89 -6.33 -0.44
N ALA A 44 -8.90 -6.79 0.31
CA ALA A 44 -7.51 -6.83 -0.13
C ALA A 44 -7.32 -7.76 -1.34
N LEU A 45 -8.02 -8.90 -1.37
CA LEU A 45 -7.99 -9.84 -2.50
C LEU A 45 -8.77 -9.32 -3.71
N ALA A 46 -9.99 -8.80 -3.50
CA ALA A 46 -10.86 -8.34 -4.59
C ALA A 46 -10.33 -7.09 -5.30
N THR A 47 -9.49 -6.30 -4.64
CA THR A 47 -8.91 -5.06 -5.20
C THR A 47 -7.45 -5.19 -5.59
N ASN A 48 -6.90 -6.41 -5.57
CA ASN A 48 -5.54 -6.66 -5.99
C ASN A 48 -5.34 -6.30 -7.47
N LYS A 49 -4.23 -5.62 -7.76
CA LYS A 49 -3.79 -5.28 -9.11
C LYS A 49 -2.29 -5.39 -9.18
N THR A 50 -1.79 -5.81 -10.33
CA THR A 50 -0.37 -5.78 -10.67
C THR A 50 -0.21 -4.91 -11.90
N GLU A 51 0.69 -3.93 -11.84
CA GLU A 51 0.98 -3.06 -12.98
C GLU A 51 2.43 -2.56 -12.94
N GLU A 52 2.96 -2.17 -14.10
CA GLU A 52 4.24 -1.47 -14.19
C GLU A 52 4.06 0.01 -13.87
N ILE A 53 4.91 0.53 -12.99
CA ILE A 53 4.97 1.96 -12.67
C ILE A 53 6.39 2.48 -12.78
N CYS A 54 6.54 3.77 -13.09
CA CYS A 54 7.81 4.47 -12.96
C CYS A 54 7.76 5.32 -11.69
N VAL A 55 8.65 5.08 -10.73
CA VAL A 55 8.65 5.81 -9.45
C VAL A 55 9.36 7.14 -9.62
N THR A 56 8.61 8.23 -9.56
CA THR A 56 9.16 9.59 -9.72
C THR A 56 9.61 10.20 -8.40
N LYS A 57 8.98 9.81 -7.28
CA LYS A 57 9.26 10.39 -5.97
C LYS A 57 9.01 9.41 -4.83
N LYS A 58 9.86 9.50 -3.80
CA LYS A 58 9.70 8.86 -2.50
C LYS A 58 9.54 9.92 -1.41
N TYR A 59 8.68 9.68 -0.44
CA TYR A 59 8.57 10.57 0.73
C TYR A 59 7.97 9.83 1.93
N LYS A 60 8.15 10.41 3.11
CA LYS A 60 7.51 9.95 4.35
C LYS A 60 6.29 10.80 4.64
N TYR A 61 5.18 10.17 5.01
CA TYR A 61 3.94 10.84 5.40
C TYR A 61 3.57 10.45 6.82
N VAL A 62 3.67 11.40 7.75
CA VAL A 62 3.37 11.18 9.16
C VAL A 62 1.92 11.59 9.43
N ALA A 63 1.13 10.66 9.96
CA ALA A 63 -0.24 10.91 10.36
C ALA A 63 -0.59 10.05 11.59
N ASN A 64 -1.29 10.65 12.56
CA ASN A 64 -1.79 9.96 13.76
C ASN A 64 -0.71 9.18 14.54
N GLY A 65 0.53 9.67 14.57
CA GLY A 65 1.66 9.01 15.25
C GLY A 65 2.31 7.86 14.46
N PHE A 66 1.85 7.59 13.24
CA PHE A 66 2.42 6.57 12.36
C PHE A 66 3.14 7.22 11.16
N THR A 67 4.25 6.62 10.74
CA THR A 67 4.98 7.01 9.52
C THR A 67 4.58 6.07 8.40
N ASN A 68 4.06 6.63 7.31
CA ASN A 68 3.77 5.90 6.08
C ASN A 68 4.90 6.15 5.07
N PHE A 69 5.32 5.09 4.39
CA PHE A 69 6.39 5.14 3.38
C PHE A 69 5.74 5.23 2.01
N MET A 70 5.85 6.37 1.37
CA MET A 70 5.07 6.68 0.19
C MET A 70 5.94 6.66 -1.07
N ILE A 71 5.37 6.19 -2.17
CA ILE A 71 5.91 6.33 -3.52
C ILE A 71 4.89 7.05 -4.41
N VAL A 72 5.38 7.82 -5.38
CA VAL A 72 4.57 8.49 -6.40
C VAL A 72 5.01 7.97 -7.76
N ASP A 73 4.05 7.62 -8.61
CA ASP A 73 4.35 7.23 -9.99
C ASP A 73 4.40 8.43 -10.95
N ASP A 74 4.69 8.15 -12.22
CA ASP A 74 4.69 9.09 -13.34
C ASP A 74 3.32 9.72 -13.63
N LYS A 75 2.24 9.08 -13.18
CA LYS A 75 0.86 9.57 -13.28
C LYS A 75 0.44 10.40 -12.05
N GLY A 76 1.33 10.62 -11.09
CA GLY A 76 1.03 11.34 -9.86
C GLY A 76 0.14 10.57 -8.88
N ARG A 77 0.01 9.25 -9.04
CA ARG A 77 -0.68 8.37 -8.09
C ARG A 77 0.22 8.09 -6.90
N HIS A 78 -0.36 8.18 -5.72
CA HIS A 78 0.34 7.96 -4.45
C HIS A 78 0.04 6.56 -3.93
N PHE A 79 1.07 5.81 -3.61
CA PHE A 79 0.97 4.48 -3.03
C PHE A 79 1.67 4.44 -1.67
N ASN A 80 1.12 3.64 -0.76
CA ASN A 80 1.72 3.37 0.54
C ASN A 80 2.44 2.02 0.48
N VAL A 81 3.72 1.99 0.80
CA VAL A 81 4.52 0.78 0.90
C VAL A 81 4.51 0.35 2.36
N ASN A 82 3.73 -0.70 2.66
CA ASN A 82 3.46 -1.11 4.03
C ASN A 82 3.31 -2.63 4.14
N ASN A 83 3.59 -3.13 5.34
CA ASN A 83 3.46 -4.54 5.66
C ASN A 83 2.00 -4.97 5.50
N SER A 84 1.82 -6.20 5.04
CA SER A 84 0.52 -6.71 4.64
C SER A 84 0.38 -8.14 5.09
N PHE A 85 -0.41 -8.34 6.15
CA PHE A 85 -0.73 -9.66 6.69
C PHE A 85 -1.34 -10.59 5.63
N TRP A 86 -2.22 -10.05 4.78
CA TRP A 86 -2.92 -10.81 3.74
C TRP A 86 -2.01 -11.38 2.66
N TYR A 87 -0.88 -10.72 2.42
CA TYR A 87 0.10 -11.11 1.40
C TYR A 87 1.40 -11.61 2.04
N TRP A 88 1.40 -11.86 3.36
CA TRP A 88 2.58 -12.30 4.09
C TRP A 88 3.81 -11.39 3.92
N LYS A 89 3.57 -10.10 3.69
CA LYS A 89 4.61 -9.08 3.49
C LYS A 89 5.02 -8.44 4.81
N TRP A 90 6.33 -8.50 5.13
CA TRP A 90 6.88 -7.97 6.39
C TRP A 90 8.12 -7.09 6.22
N ASP A 91 8.61 -6.93 5.00
CA ASP A 91 9.87 -6.30 4.57
C ASP A 91 9.66 -4.99 3.79
N SER A 92 8.55 -4.29 4.05
CA SER A 92 8.15 -3.14 3.23
C SER A 92 9.09 -1.95 3.35
N ILE A 93 9.82 -1.84 4.46
CA ILE A 93 10.75 -0.73 4.70
C ILE A 93 12.03 -0.93 3.86
N GLU A 94 12.52 -2.17 3.83
CA GLU A 94 13.65 -2.60 3.03
C GLU A 94 13.35 -2.38 1.54
N ASP A 95 12.18 -2.82 1.09
CA ASP A 95 11.73 -2.60 -0.28
C ASP A 95 11.60 -1.12 -0.61
N TRP A 96 10.93 -0.35 0.25
CA TRP A 96 10.82 1.10 0.03
C TRP A 96 12.19 1.75 -0.04
N THR A 97 13.17 1.30 0.75
CA THR A 97 14.53 1.84 0.74
C THR A 97 15.24 1.52 -0.58
N ASN A 98 15.09 0.30 -1.10
CA ASN A 98 15.76 -0.19 -2.30
C ASN A 98 15.17 0.34 -3.62
N ILE A 99 13.92 0.82 -3.62
CA ILE A 99 13.32 1.46 -4.80
C ILE A 99 14.14 2.70 -5.19
N GLN A 100 14.66 2.71 -6.41
CA GLN A 100 15.24 3.89 -7.04
C GLN A 100 14.12 4.82 -7.52
N SER A 101 14.35 6.12 -7.47
CA SER A 101 13.42 7.13 -7.99
C SER A 101 14.03 7.82 -9.21
N ASP A 102 13.20 8.41 -10.07
CA ASP A 102 13.67 9.15 -11.27
C ASP A 102 14.69 10.27 -10.93
N ASN A 103 14.72 10.77 -9.68
CA ASN A 103 15.76 11.70 -9.21
C ASN A 103 17.17 11.09 -9.20
N ASP A 104 17.28 9.77 -9.26
CA ASP A 104 18.54 9.02 -9.32
C ASP A 104 19.05 8.84 -10.77
N ASN A 105 18.41 9.51 -11.75
CA ASN A 105 18.65 9.42 -13.19
C ASN A 105 18.38 8.04 -13.82
N THR A 106 17.59 7.19 -13.15
CA THR A 106 17.14 5.90 -13.66
C THR A 106 15.62 5.90 -13.86
N LYS A 107 15.18 5.86 -15.12
CA LYS A 107 13.76 5.73 -15.50
C LYS A 107 13.34 4.27 -15.59
N ASP A 108 13.61 3.53 -14.52
CA ASP A 108 13.29 2.12 -14.50
C ASP A 108 11.82 1.93 -14.15
N LYS A 109 11.15 1.11 -14.96
CA LYS A 109 9.80 0.64 -14.66
C LYS A 109 9.91 -0.53 -13.70
N ILE A 110 9.19 -0.46 -12.59
CA ILE A 110 9.08 -1.56 -11.65
C ILE A 110 7.69 -2.17 -11.74
N LEU A 111 7.61 -3.50 -11.72
CA LEU A 111 6.34 -4.19 -11.57
C LEU A 111 5.93 -4.11 -10.11
N VAL A 112 4.69 -3.68 -9.85
CA VAL A 112 4.18 -3.48 -8.49
C VAL A 112 2.83 -4.16 -8.35
N SER A 113 2.68 -4.97 -7.31
CA SER A 113 1.38 -5.49 -6.87
C SER A 113 0.88 -4.66 -5.71
N TYR A 114 -0.36 -4.18 -5.79
CA TYR A 114 -0.99 -3.37 -4.76
C TYR A 114 -2.48 -3.70 -4.64
N TYR A 115 -3.09 -3.30 -3.53
CA TYR A 115 -4.54 -3.37 -3.36
C TYR A 115 -5.13 -2.07 -2.81
N GLY A 116 -6.42 -1.91 -3.03
CA GLY A 116 -7.21 -0.81 -2.51
C GLY A 116 -7.34 0.41 -3.41
N TYR A 117 -8.19 1.34 -2.97
CA TYR A 117 -8.53 2.54 -3.74
C TYR A 117 -7.91 3.81 -3.14
N ARG A 118 -7.57 4.76 -4.01
CA ARG A 118 -7.18 6.12 -3.61
C ARG A 118 -8.43 6.93 -3.27
N ILE A 119 -8.57 7.32 -2.01
CA ILE A 119 -9.65 8.21 -1.54
C ILE A 119 -9.00 9.41 -0.80
N PRO A 120 -8.72 10.52 -1.51
CA PRO A 120 -7.94 11.65 -0.96
C PRO A 120 -8.49 12.27 0.31
N PHE A 121 -9.80 12.52 0.37
CA PHE A 121 -10.42 13.17 1.52
C PHE A 121 -10.44 12.31 2.79
N LEU A 122 -10.26 10.99 2.66
CA LEU A 122 -10.11 10.08 3.80
C LEU A 122 -8.64 9.76 4.12
N GLY A 123 -7.69 10.31 3.36
CA GLY A 123 -6.28 9.95 3.49
C GLY A 123 -6.00 8.48 3.15
N LEU A 124 -6.85 7.82 2.36
CA LEU A 124 -6.66 6.42 1.98
C LEU A 124 -5.86 6.32 0.69
N PHE A 125 -4.83 5.48 0.72
CA PHE A 125 -3.92 5.23 -0.40
C PHE A 125 -3.91 3.73 -0.69
N PRO A 126 -3.77 3.30 -1.96
CA PRO A 126 -3.52 1.91 -2.28
C PRO A 126 -2.22 1.42 -1.59
N ASN A 127 -2.26 0.20 -1.06
CA ASN A 127 -1.13 -0.41 -0.36
C ASN A 127 -0.37 -1.34 -1.30
N VAL A 128 0.93 -1.11 -1.47
CA VAL A 128 1.84 -1.99 -2.19
C VAL A 128 2.16 -3.20 -1.35
N VAL A 129 2.02 -4.39 -1.95
CA VAL A 129 2.16 -5.69 -1.27
C VAL A 129 3.18 -6.61 -1.89
N ASP A 130 3.71 -6.28 -3.06
CA ASP A 130 4.80 -7.02 -3.65
C ASP A 130 5.51 -6.20 -4.71
N PHE A 131 6.80 -6.47 -4.84
CA PHE A 131 7.63 -6.06 -5.96
C PHE A 131 8.16 -7.37 -6.55
N PRO A 132 7.44 -7.98 -7.50
CA PRO A 132 7.80 -9.28 -8.06
C PRO A 132 9.25 -9.21 -8.52
N THR A 133 10.07 -10.10 -7.98
CA THR A 133 11.54 -10.05 -8.03
C THR A 133 12.04 -10.26 -9.46
N ASN A 134 11.90 -9.22 -10.28
CA ASN A 134 12.57 -9.01 -11.54
C ASN A 134 13.19 -7.61 -11.50
N ILE A 135 13.97 -7.35 -10.44
CA ILE A 135 15.01 -6.32 -10.47
C ILE A 135 16.10 -6.85 -11.41
N THR A 136 15.82 -6.78 -12.70
CA THR A 136 16.81 -6.88 -13.77
C THR A 136 16.36 -5.94 -14.87
N LEU A 137 16.43 -4.64 -14.61
CA LEU A 137 16.54 -3.67 -15.68
C LEU A 137 17.95 -3.11 -15.63
N TYR A 138 18.79 -3.74 -16.46
CA TYR A 138 20.03 -3.25 -17.06
C TYR A 138 20.81 -2.21 -16.25
N ASN A 139 21.74 -2.69 -15.42
CA ASN A 139 22.85 -1.90 -14.93
C ASN A 139 23.79 -1.62 -16.14
N SER A 140 23.47 -0.60 -16.93
CA SER A 140 24.40 -0.04 -17.92
C SER A 140 25.50 0.72 -17.17
N ARG A 141 26.38 -0.02 -16.50
CA ARG A 141 27.57 0.50 -15.84
C ARG A 141 28.80 -0.22 -16.38
N ASN A 142 28.90 -0.28 -17.71
CA ASN A 142 30.14 -0.64 -18.41
C ASN A 142 31.04 0.59 -18.70
N ASP A 143 30.60 1.79 -18.35
CA ASP A 143 31.33 3.02 -18.71
C ASP A 143 32.42 3.43 -17.69
N ASP A 144 32.50 2.75 -16.54
CA ASP A 144 33.50 3.05 -15.51
C ASP A 144 34.72 2.12 -15.55
N ILE A 145 34.63 0.94 -16.19
CA ILE A 145 35.77 0.01 -16.31
C ILE A 145 36.70 0.42 -17.47
N LEU A 146 36.18 1.08 -18.51
CA LEU A 146 36.99 1.52 -19.66
C LEU A 146 37.79 2.81 -19.42
N LYS A 147 37.55 3.55 -18.34
CA LYS A 147 38.35 4.76 -17.99
C LYS A 147 39.61 4.46 -17.17
N HIS A 148 39.82 3.21 -16.76
CA HIS A 148 41.00 2.80 -15.99
C HIS A 148 41.88 1.76 -16.70
N VAL A 149 41.56 1.40 -17.95
CA VAL A 149 42.51 0.67 -18.81
C VAL A 149 43.22 1.70 -19.69
N HIS A 150 44.16 2.43 -19.08
CA HIS A 150 45.28 2.95 -19.85
C HIS A 150 46.19 1.75 -20.19
N ILE A 151 46.31 1.50 -21.50
CA ILE A 151 47.45 0.95 -22.27
C ILE A 151 48.45 0.11 -21.46
#